data_AF-A0A8X6GA67-F1
#
_entry.id   AF-A0A8X6GA67-F1
#
_cell.length_a   1.000
_cell.length_b   1.000
_cell.length_c   1.000
_cell.angle_alpha   90.00
_cell.angle_beta   90.00
_cell.angle_gamma   90.00
#
_symmetry.space_group_name_H-M   'P 1'
#
loop_
_entity.id
_entity.type
_entity.pdbx_description
1 polymer ?
#
loop_
_entity_poly.entity_id
_entity_poly.type
_entity_poly.pdbx_seq_one_letter_code
_entity_poly.pdbx_strand_id
1 'polypeptide(L)'
;MELVKKLLQTPEADVEKEMEEISCNAEDTEETLVQQSSRNLRDRSILKMPAKFDSFVLLAEHIEPETYKEAMASEDSDKWLAAMKEELESIQ
;
A
#
# COMPACT_ATOMS: atom_id res chain seq x y z
N MET A 1 -48.28 3.10 -12.28
CA MET A 1 -46.81 3.09 -12.45
C MET A 1 -46.18 3.61 -11.16
N GLU A 2 -46.42 2.89 -10.07
CA GLU A 2 -46.23 3.38 -8.70
C GLU A 2 -45.40 2.36 -7.89
N LEU A 3 -44.47 1.70 -8.59
CA LEU A 3 -43.65 0.60 -8.04
C LEU A 3 -42.17 0.94 -7.98
N VAL A 4 -41.75 2.17 -8.29
CA VAL A 4 -40.34 2.58 -8.20
C VAL A 4 -40.05 3.47 -6.97
N LYS A 5 -41.10 3.92 -6.26
CA LYS A 5 -40.94 4.78 -5.06
C LYS A 5 -41.03 4.02 -3.72
N LYS A 6 -40.95 2.69 -3.73
CA LYS A 6 -41.13 1.85 -2.53
C LYS A 6 -39.88 1.09 -2.07
N LEU A 7 -38.69 1.56 -2.43
CA LEU A 7 -37.45 1.21 -1.73
C LEU A 7 -36.89 2.46 -1.02
N LEU A 8 -37.71 3.03 -0.13
CA LEU A 8 -37.22 3.86 0.96
C LEU A 8 -36.67 2.94 2.05
N GLN A 9 -35.59 3.37 2.71
CA GLN A 9 -35.23 3.11 4.11
C GLN A 9 -34.92 1.64 4.46
N THR A 10 -33.75 1.28 4.97
CA THR A 10 -33.04 1.69 6.20
C THR A 10 -31.67 0.98 6.21
N PRO A 11 -30.87 0.94 7.30
CA PRO A 11 -30.54 1.96 8.31
C PRO A 11 -29.02 2.26 8.31
N GLU A 12 -28.63 3.37 8.92
CA GLU A 12 -27.29 3.52 9.47
C GLU A 12 -27.03 2.35 10.43
N ALA A 13 -26.03 1.54 10.11
CA ALA A 13 -25.49 0.54 11.02
C ALA A 13 -23.99 0.79 11.06
N ASP A 14 -23.56 1.32 12.21
CA ASP A 14 -22.20 1.26 12.72
C ASP A 14 -21.54 -0.06 12.32
N VAL A 15 -20.51 0.04 11.50
CA VAL A 15 -19.46 -0.96 11.47
C VAL A 15 -18.18 -0.18 11.78
N GLU A 16 -18.04 0.19 13.06
CA GLU A 16 -16.73 0.38 13.66
C GLU A 16 -16.00 -0.96 13.48
N LYS A 17 -15.27 -1.09 12.36
CA LYS A 17 -14.33 -2.17 12.19
C LYS A 17 -13.16 -1.83 13.11
N GLU A 18 -13.19 -2.41 14.30
CA GLU A 18 -12.07 -2.42 15.23
C GLU A 18 -10.80 -2.75 14.43
N MET A 19 -9.89 -1.77 14.37
CA MET A 19 -8.55 -2.00 13.88
C MET A 19 -7.82 -2.70 15.02
N GLU A 20 -7.91 -4.02 15.03
CA GLU A 20 -7.18 -4.87 15.96
C GLU A 20 -5.69 -4.57 15.76
N GLU A 21 -5.10 -3.83 16.72
CA GLU A 21 -3.67 -3.61 16.75
C GLU A 21 -2.99 -4.97 16.84
N ILE A 22 -2.33 -5.37 15.75
CA ILE A 22 -1.37 -6.47 15.79
C ILE A 22 -0.17 -5.95 16.59
N SER A 23 -0.25 -6.11 17.91
CA SER A 23 0.86 -5.88 18.83
C SER A 23 1.89 -6.99 18.57
N CYS A 24 2.97 -6.63 17.89
CA CYS A 24 4.11 -7.50 17.68
C CYS A 24 4.82 -7.71 19.02
N ASN A 25 4.30 -8.61 19.86
CA ASN A 25 5.02 -9.04 21.05
C ASN A 25 6.21 -9.89 20.58
N ALA A 26 7.41 -9.30 20.61
CA ALA A 26 8.65 -10.04 20.46
C ALA A 26 8.81 -10.91 21.71
N GLU A 27 8.41 -12.18 21.59
CA GLU A 27 8.66 -13.17 22.63
C GLU A 27 10.18 -13.37 22.74
N ASP A 28 10.69 -13.07 23.93
CA ASP A 28 12.07 -13.10 24.34
C ASP A 28 12.63 -14.52 24.14
N THR A 29 13.30 -14.73 23.02
CA THR A 29 13.93 -16.01 22.69
C THR A 29 15.33 -15.98 23.28
N GLU A 30 15.42 -16.48 24.53
CA GLU A 30 16.60 -17.01 25.23
C GLU A 30 17.96 -16.60 24.62
N GLU A 31 18.61 -15.63 25.28
CA GLU A 31 19.92 -15.07 24.93
C GLU A 31 21.01 -16.15 24.75
N THR A 32 21.13 -16.68 23.54
CA THR A 32 22.44 -17.10 23.05
C THR A 32 23.20 -15.83 22.72
N LEU A 33 24.08 -15.40 23.63
CA LEU A 33 25.06 -14.32 23.41
C LEU A 33 26.04 -14.73 22.31
N VAL A 34 25.56 -14.83 21.08
CA VAL A 34 26.39 -14.61 19.90
C VAL A 34 26.90 -13.20 20.10
N GLN A 35 28.20 -13.07 20.36
CA GLN A 35 28.89 -11.80 20.43
C GLN A 35 28.72 -11.12 19.07
N GLN A 36 27.60 -10.41 18.90
CA GLN A 36 27.29 -9.64 17.73
C GLN A 36 28.34 -8.54 17.73
N SER A 37 29.43 -8.76 16.99
CA SER A 37 30.37 -7.69 16.71
C SER A 37 29.53 -6.60 16.05
N SER A 38 29.25 -5.53 16.79
CA SER A 38 28.56 -4.37 16.26
C SER A 38 29.37 -3.92 15.05
N ARG A 39 28.78 -4.04 13.87
CA ARG A 39 29.47 -3.62 12.65
C ARG A 39 29.67 -2.12 12.79
N ASN A 40 30.90 -1.66 12.61
CA ASN A 40 31.20 -0.23 12.57
C ASN A 40 30.54 0.35 11.32
N LEU A 41 29.33 0.88 11.49
CA LEU A 41 28.64 1.60 10.44
C LEU A 41 29.32 2.96 10.25
N ARG A 42 29.34 3.42 9.00
CA ARG A 42 29.77 4.79 8.70
C ARG A 42 28.73 5.76 9.23
N ASP A 43 29.19 6.88 9.77
CA ASP A 43 28.30 8.00 10.10
C ASP A 43 27.56 8.44 8.83
N ARG A 44 26.22 8.57 8.94
CA ARG A 44 25.37 8.99 7.84
C ARG A 44 25.48 10.50 7.58
N SER A 45 25.83 11.29 8.59
CA SER A 45 25.93 12.75 8.49
C SER A 45 26.98 13.21 7.47
N ILE A 46 28.01 12.39 7.24
CA ILE A 46 29.13 12.68 6.34
C ILE A 46 28.94 12.14 4.92
N LEU A 47 27.84 11.43 4.64
CA LEU A 47 27.60 10.87 3.32
C LEU A 47 27.20 11.98 2.35
N LYS A 48 27.89 12.05 1.20
CA LYS A 48 27.59 12.97 0.11
C LYS A 48 27.06 12.18 -1.09
N MET A 49 26.10 12.76 -1.80
CA MET A 49 25.58 12.18 -3.03
C MET A 49 26.69 12.09 -4.09
N PRO A 50 26.90 10.93 -4.74
CA PRO A 50 27.87 10.80 -5.82
C PRO A 50 27.59 11.78 -6.98
N ALA A 51 28.62 12.40 -7.56
CA ALA A 51 28.48 13.41 -8.61
C ALA A 51 27.72 12.96 -9.87
N LYS A 52 27.69 11.65 -10.16
CA LYS A 52 26.88 11.08 -11.25
C LYS A 52 25.36 11.26 -11.05
N PHE A 53 24.94 11.59 -9.84
CA PHE A 53 23.58 11.87 -9.45
C PHE A 53 23.37 13.39 -9.21
N ASP A 54 24.20 14.27 -9.76
CA ASP A 54 23.94 15.71 -9.67
C ASP A 54 22.79 16.15 -10.60
N SER A 55 22.51 15.36 -11.65
CA SER A 55 21.56 15.70 -12.71
C SER A 55 20.45 14.68 -12.93
N PHE A 56 20.20 13.75 -11.99
CA PHE A 56 19.08 12.82 -12.14
C PHE A 56 17.79 13.53 -11.73
N VAL A 57 16.77 13.45 -12.60
CA VAL A 57 15.40 13.83 -12.28
C VAL A 57 14.59 12.55 -12.28
N LEU A 58 14.00 12.20 -11.13
CA LEU A 58 13.01 11.14 -11.06
C LEU A 58 11.68 11.71 -11.57
N LEU A 59 11.44 11.53 -12.86
CA LEU A 59 10.15 11.84 -13.46
C LEU A 59 9.22 10.66 -13.15
N ALA A 60 8.36 10.83 -12.15
CA ALA A 60 7.11 10.09 -12.13
C ALA A 60 6.28 10.64 -13.29
N GLU A 61 6.39 10.00 -14.46
CA GLU A 61 5.74 10.44 -15.70
C GLU A 61 4.21 10.40 -15.57
N HIS A 62 3.70 9.65 -14.59
CA HIS A 62 2.28 9.52 -14.30
C HIS A 62 1.98 10.03 -12.90
N ILE A 63 1.07 11.00 -12.82
CA ILE A 63 0.38 11.35 -11.58
C ILE A 63 -0.46 10.13 -11.22
N GLU A 64 -0.26 9.57 -10.02
CA GLU A 64 -1.12 8.49 -9.54
C GLU A 64 -2.57 8.99 -9.46
N PRO A 65 -3.54 8.26 -10.04
CA PRO A 65 -4.93 8.69 -10.01
C PRO A 65 -5.46 8.65 -8.57
N GLU A 66 -6.02 9.76 -8.11
CA GLU A 66 -6.59 9.85 -6.75
C GLU A 66 -8.01 9.30 -6.69
N THR A 67 -8.69 9.23 -7.84
CA THR A 67 -10.06 8.74 -7.92
C THR A 67 -10.21 7.55 -8.88
N TYR A 68 -11.20 6.70 -8.60
CA TYR A 68 -11.57 5.58 -9.47
C TYR A 68 -11.89 6.04 -10.90
N LYS A 69 -12.53 7.20 -11.06
CA LYS A 69 -12.87 7.73 -12.39
C LYS A 69 -11.64 8.09 -13.20
N GLU A 70 -10.64 8.71 -12.55
CA GLU A 70 -9.36 9.02 -13.20
C GLU A 70 -8.59 7.74 -13.53
N ALA A 71 -8.59 6.77 -12.61
CA ALA A 71 -7.99 5.47 -12.84
C ALA A 71 -8.60 4.77 -14.06
N MET A 72 -9.93 4.74 -14.18
CA MET A 72 -10.60 4.10 -15.32
C MET A 72 -10.52 4.90 -16.62
N ALA A 73 -10.15 6.18 -16.57
CA ALA A 73 -9.87 7.00 -17.76
C ALA A 73 -8.41 6.86 -18.23
N SER A 74 -7.56 6.19 -17.46
CA SER A 74 -6.15 5.94 -17.80
C SER A 74 -6.00 4.91 -18.93
N GLU A 75 -4.91 5.02 -19.68
CA GLU A 75 -4.50 4.03 -20.70
C GLU A 75 -4.28 2.64 -20.09
N ASP A 76 -3.92 2.56 -18.82
CA ASP A 76 -3.64 1.31 -18.12
C ASP A 76 -4.90 0.64 -17.51
N SER A 77 -6.08 1.24 -17.66
CA SER A 77 -7.33 0.73 -17.06
C SER A 77 -7.63 -0.73 -17.44
N ASP A 78 -7.44 -1.10 -18.70
CA ASP A 78 -7.62 -2.47 -19.19
C ASP A 78 -6.65 -3.46 -18.54
N LYS A 79 -5.40 -3.04 -18.29
CA LYS A 79 -4.39 -3.89 -17.63
C LYS A 79 -4.77 -4.15 -16.18
N TRP A 80 -5.26 -3.12 -15.48
CA TRP A 80 -5.74 -3.27 -14.10
C TRP A 80 -6.96 -4.18 -14.01
N LEU A 81 -7.91 -4.04 -14.95
CA LEU A 81 -9.07 -4.93 -15.03
C LEU A 81 -8.68 -6.38 -15.31
N ALA A 82 -7.73 -6.60 -16.21
CA ALA A 82 -7.20 -7.93 -16.50
C ALA A 82 -6.53 -8.55 -15.27
N ALA A 83 -5.67 -7.80 -14.58
CA ALA A 83 -5.00 -8.26 -13.36
C ALA A 83 -6.02 -8.60 -12.25
N MET A 84 -7.02 -7.76 -12.01
CA MET A 84 -8.08 -8.07 -11.05
C MET A 84 -8.85 -9.35 -11.38
N LYS A 85 -9.07 -9.63 -12.66
CA LYS A 85 -9.73 -10.85 -13.12
C LYS A 85 -8.86 -12.09 -12.92
N GLU A 86 -7.57 -11.98 -13.24
CA GLU A 86 -6.59 -13.06 -13.04
C GLU A 86 -6.47 -13.45 -11.56
N GLU A 87 -6.39 -12.47 -10.66
CA GLU A 87 -6.35 -12.70 -9.21
C GLU A 87 -7.61 -13.43 -8.71
N LEU A 88 -8.80 -13.03 -9.19
CA LEU A 88 -10.05 -13.72 -8.85
C LEU A 88 -10.10 -15.16 -9.36
N GLU A 89 -9.58 -15.40 -10.57
CA GLU A 89 -9.50 -16.74 -11.17
C GLU A 89 -8.47 -17.62 -10.45
N SER A 90 -7.40 -17.03 -9.90
CA SER A 90 -6.40 -17.77 -9.11
C SER A 90 -6.92 -18.24 -7.74
N ILE A 91 -8.00 -17.66 -7.24
CA ILE A 91 -8.60 -18.00 -5.94
C ILE A 91 -9.60 -19.18 -6.08
N GLN A 92 -10.07 -19.47 -7.29
CA GLN A 92 -11.01 -20.57 -7.57
C GLN A 92 -10.33 -21.93 -7.70
#